data_AF-A0A6V7V4D8-F1
#
_entry.id   AF-A0A6V7V4D8-F1
#
_cell.length_a   1.000
_cell.length_b   1.000
_cell.length_c   1.000
_cell.angle_alpha   90.00
_cell.angle_beta   90.00
_cell.angle_gamma   90.00
#
_symmetry.space_group_name_H-M   'P 1'
#
loop_
_entity.id
_entity.type
_entity.pdbx_description
1 polymer ?
#
loop_
_entity_poly.entity_id
_entity_poly.type
_entity_poly.pdbx_seq_one_letter_code
_entity_poly.pdbx_strand_id
1 'polypeptide(L)'
;MSESVFGTGPALKTKLQLNCEQTENNFNIKKFVNKWLTLNGFLHEVYIPTLRKPIAKATILFCCSSMFLFGCIGLYQSKIGLELADVLPEDTAPAAFLKAREKYFSFYPMFIVPMGPGVDYSRQQRKLEQLRADIAQSEFVIKADGKPEAYWMIFMRTWLHALQAHLDKARRVGIQPTDSLTQIATSSLAINYTLVDDFYLARRLLCSRGEEYNCSNKLQTRLIDSEDIIDSAGFYNYLTAWFHLDNMMYYVSQAGFFPTPPGWRFVPSEEGVVPQAEPLIYSQIPFYMNGLTETPAIVQMIKEIRAICDRYAADGFPVYPTGIPFTFWEQYLQLTFYLFVSILTIATAVLLVISVIIFNPWAAAMVAIIVVSMTVELAGFMGLFGVKMNPISAVTLITAVGIGVEFTAHVVLAFLTSLGTRDERMVSCLDHMFVPVIHGGLSTLLGIVMLAFSEFDFVVKYFFVVMSALVIIGLINGLALLPVLLSLIGPPCEITPFDGDGTQLACPLSKRHSSSNSSNSGRSSVVNPFMIALPPDSDMKKQKVDALNGHKTSQNPNNNNAASCSSSSSTSSSEASPNSSSSSPTSRSSENKRQNEEKEQQQTTIHNYHESLSTLYEASTNTSGAEENINEKIKTQNNI
;
A
#
# COMPACT_ATOMS: atom_id res chain seq x y z
N MET A 1 -66.41 -69.84 -30.49
CA MET A 1 -67.11 -70.90 -29.73
C MET A 1 -66.68 -70.74 -28.27
N SER A 2 -67.65 -70.40 -27.41
CA SER A 2 -67.72 -70.61 -25.94
C SER A 2 -66.58 -70.19 -24.99
N GLU A 3 -66.89 -69.17 -24.17
CA GLU A 3 -66.98 -69.17 -22.69
C GLU A 3 -65.80 -69.52 -21.74
N SER A 4 -65.46 -68.51 -20.92
CA SER A 4 -65.29 -68.45 -19.45
C SER A 4 -64.53 -69.54 -18.66
N VAL A 5 -63.60 -69.10 -17.78
CA VAL A 5 -63.61 -69.41 -16.34
C VAL A 5 -63.01 -68.23 -15.54
N PHE A 6 -63.77 -67.74 -14.56
CA PHE A 6 -63.41 -66.73 -13.56
C PHE A 6 -62.73 -67.40 -12.36
N GLY A 7 -61.71 -66.77 -11.77
CA GLY A 7 -61.22 -67.13 -10.44
C GLY A 7 -59.98 -66.35 -10.04
N THR A 8 -60.13 -65.36 -9.14
CA THR A 8 -59.26 -65.02 -7.98
C THR A 8 -59.54 -63.61 -7.43
N GLY A 9 -60.20 -63.51 -6.28
CA GLY A 9 -59.71 -62.66 -5.18
C GLY A 9 -58.77 -63.50 -4.30
N PRO A 10 -58.06 -63.01 -3.25
CA PRO A 10 -57.86 -61.66 -2.70
C PRO A 10 -56.38 -61.19 -2.76
N ALA A 11 -55.47 -61.96 -3.37
CA ALA A 11 -54.02 -61.68 -3.37
C ALA A 11 -53.62 -60.46 -4.19
N LEU A 12 -54.43 -60.08 -5.19
CA LEU A 12 -54.21 -58.87 -5.97
C LEU A 12 -54.45 -57.60 -5.16
N LYS A 13 -55.39 -57.64 -4.20
CA LYS A 13 -55.76 -56.49 -3.38
C LYS A 13 -54.67 -56.17 -2.35
N THR A 14 -54.04 -57.20 -1.77
CA THR A 14 -52.91 -57.04 -0.84
C THR A 14 -51.64 -56.60 -1.56
N LYS A 15 -51.36 -57.10 -2.78
CA LYS A 15 -50.22 -56.63 -3.60
C LYS A 15 -50.41 -55.20 -4.15
N LEU A 16 -51.64 -54.81 -4.49
CA LEU A 16 -51.95 -53.42 -4.90
C LEU A 16 -51.88 -52.44 -3.72
N GLN A 17 -52.29 -52.85 -2.51
CA GLN A 17 -52.15 -52.02 -1.31
C GLN A 17 -50.68 -51.87 -0.89
N LEU A 18 -49.88 -52.94 -0.87
CA LEU A 18 -48.43 -52.85 -0.59
C LEU A 18 -47.69 -52.00 -1.63
N ASN A 19 -48.03 -52.10 -2.92
CA ASN A 19 -47.39 -51.27 -3.95
C ASN A 19 -47.85 -49.81 -3.89
N CYS A 20 -49.10 -49.50 -3.53
CA CYS A 20 -49.56 -48.13 -3.30
C CYS A 20 -48.89 -47.51 -2.07
N GLU A 21 -48.82 -48.23 -0.94
CA GLU A 21 -48.21 -47.74 0.29
C GLU A 21 -46.70 -47.52 0.13
N GLN A 22 -46.02 -48.34 -0.69
CA GLN A 22 -44.60 -48.21 -1.00
C GLN A 22 -44.30 -47.14 -2.07
N THR A 23 -45.25 -46.81 -2.95
CA THR A 23 -45.14 -45.63 -3.86
C THR A 23 -45.50 -44.34 -3.14
N GLU A 24 -46.46 -44.35 -2.22
CA GLU A 24 -46.86 -43.20 -1.40
C GLU A 24 -45.78 -42.85 -0.37
N ASN A 25 -45.12 -43.84 0.23
CA ASN A 25 -43.94 -43.63 1.08
C ASN A 25 -42.74 -43.14 0.27
N ASN A 26 -42.46 -43.67 -0.92
CA ASN A 26 -41.38 -43.14 -1.78
C ASN A 26 -41.69 -41.74 -2.34
N PHE A 27 -42.96 -41.41 -2.58
CA PHE A 27 -43.41 -40.09 -3.00
C PHE A 27 -43.34 -39.09 -1.85
N ASN A 28 -43.73 -39.49 -0.63
CA ASN A 28 -43.57 -38.67 0.57
C ASN A 28 -42.10 -38.50 0.95
N ILE A 29 -41.24 -39.50 0.79
CA ILE A 29 -39.79 -39.37 0.99
C ILE A 29 -39.20 -38.47 -0.10
N LYS A 30 -39.54 -38.60 -1.39
CA LYS A 30 -39.07 -37.66 -2.43
C LYS A 30 -39.60 -36.25 -2.23
N LYS A 31 -40.84 -36.09 -1.78
CA LYS A 31 -41.43 -34.79 -1.44
C LYS A 31 -40.76 -34.19 -0.22
N PHE A 32 -40.48 -34.98 0.82
CA PHE A 32 -39.77 -34.57 2.02
C PHE A 32 -38.30 -34.24 1.73
N VAL A 33 -37.61 -35.05 0.93
CA VAL A 33 -36.24 -34.83 0.49
C VAL A 33 -36.15 -33.62 -0.45
N ASN A 34 -37.03 -33.46 -1.44
CA ASN A 34 -37.05 -32.23 -2.25
C ASN A 34 -37.43 -30.99 -1.43
N LYS A 35 -38.25 -31.16 -0.40
CA LYS A 35 -38.70 -30.08 0.50
C LYS A 35 -37.59 -29.60 1.45
N TRP A 36 -36.67 -30.48 1.87
CA TRP A 36 -35.61 -30.14 2.83
C TRP A 36 -34.19 -30.09 2.22
N LEU A 37 -33.94 -30.77 1.10
CA LEU A 37 -32.61 -30.88 0.48
C LEU A 37 -32.38 -29.84 -0.64
N THR A 38 -33.44 -29.25 -1.18
CA THR A 38 -33.29 -28.20 -2.20
C THR A 38 -33.32 -26.82 -1.57
N LEU A 39 -32.40 -25.95 -1.97
CA LEU A 39 -32.33 -24.56 -1.51
C LEU A 39 -33.64 -23.80 -1.78
N ASN A 40 -34.34 -24.17 -2.86
CA ASN A 40 -35.64 -23.62 -3.22
C ASN A 40 -36.77 -24.07 -2.26
N GLY A 41 -36.73 -25.32 -1.78
CA GLY A 41 -37.66 -25.81 -0.77
C GLY A 41 -37.51 -25.09 0.57
N PHE A 42 -36.28 -24.85 1.01
CA PHE A 42 -35.98 -24.07 2.22
C PHE A 42 -36.49 -22.62 2.10
N LEU A 43 -36.28 -22.01 0.93
CA LEU A 43 -36.71 -20.63 0.65
C LEU A 43 -38.23 -20.46 0.82
N HIS A 44 -39.03 -21.31 0.16
CA HIS A 44 -40.49 -21.19 0.17
C HIS A 44 -41.15 -21.61 1.49
N GLU A 45 -40.64 -22.62 2.17
CA GLU A 45 -41.32 -23.19 3.34
C GLU A 45 -40.88 -22.55 4.66
N VAL A 46 -39.64 -22.05 4.74
CA VAL A 46 -39.07 -21.52 5.99
C VAL A 46 -38.75 -20.04 5.86
N TYR A 47 -37.96 -19.65 4.86
CA TYR A 47 -37.40 -18.29 4.80
C TYR A 47 -38.44 -17.22 4.45
N ILE A 48 -39.17 -17.36 3.34
CA ILE A 48 -40.19 -16.41 2.88
C ILE A 48 -41.33 -16.23 3.91
N PRO A 49 -41.96 -17.30 4.45
CA PRO A 49 -43.03 -17.16 5.44
C PRO A 49 -42.56 -16.48 6.73
N THR A 50 -41.29 -16.67 7.10
CA THR A 50 -40.69 -16.00 8.25
C THR A 50 -40.49 -14.51 7.95
N LEU A 51 -39.91 -14.14 6.81
CA LEU A 51 -39.64 -12.74 6.44
C LEU A 51 -40.91 -11.89 6.29
N ARG A 52 -42.05 -12.51 5.97
CA ARG A 52 -43.35 -11.81 5.86
C ARG A 52 -43.89 -11.34 7.21
N LYS A 53 -43.51 -11.99 8.33
CA LYS A 53 -43.99 -11.62 9.67
C LYS A 53 -43.33 -10.30 10.13
N PRO A 54 -44.09 -9.31 10.63
CA PRO A 54 -43.50 -8.04 11.08
C PRO A 54 -42.52 -8.22 12.25
N ILE A 55 -42.77 -9.19 13.13
CA ILE A 55 -41.88 -9.52 14.25
C ILE A 55 -40.51 -10.01 13.74
N ALA A 56 -40.50 -10.82 12.67
CA ALA A 56 -39.25 -11.32 12.10
C ALA A 56 -38.45 -10.18 11.44
N LYS A 57 -39.11 -9.26 10.71
CA LYS A 57 -38.47 -8.06 10.16
C LYS A 57 -37.81 -7.21 11.25
N ALA A 58 -38.52 -6.95 12.35
CA ALA A 58 -37.97 -6.22 13.49
C ALA A 58 -36.77 -6.93 14.13
N THR A 59 -36.83 -8.26 14.24
CA THR A 59 -35.74 -9.08 14.78
C THR A 59 -34.49 -9.02 13.91
N ILE A 60 -34.65 -9.10 12.58
CA ILE A 60 -33.53 -8.99 11.62
C ILE A 60 -32.90 -7.60 11.68
N LEU A 61 -33.71 -6.54 11.68
CA LEU A 61 -33.21 -5.17 11.80
C LEU A 61 -32.44 -4.96 13.11
N PHE A 62 -32.95 -5.47 14.23
CA PHE A 62 -32.26 -5.42 15.51
C PHE A 62 -30.93 -6.19 15.48
N CYS A 63 -30.92 -7.41 14.91
CA CYS A 63 -29.72 -8.24 14.80
C CYS A 63 -28.65 -7.59 13.92
N CYS A 64 -29.00 -7.10 12.73
CA CYS A 64 -28.07 -6.43 11.83
C CYS A 64 -27.60 -5.08 12.41
N SER A 65 -28.48 -4.33 13.08
CA SER A 65 -28.09 -3.09 13.76
C SER A 65 -27.12 -3.36 14.92
N SER A 66 -27.32 -4.45 15.67
CA SER A 66 -26.36 -4.90 16.69
C SER A 66 -25.04 -5.32 16.08
N MET A 67 -25.04 -5.99 14.92
CA MET A 67 -23.84 -6.37 14.19
C MET A 67 -23.06 -5.13 13.71
N PHE A 68 -23.76 -4.11 13.19
CA PHE A 68 -23.16 -2.82 12.83
C PHE A 68 -22.57 -2.09 14.04
N LEU A 69 -23.28 -2.06 15.17
CA LEU A 69 -22.79 -1.43 16.40
C LEU A 69 -21.54 -2.13 16.93
N PHE A 70 -21.53 -3.46 16.90
CA PHE A 70 -20.34 -4.27 17.23
C PHE A 70 -19.19 -3.98 16.27
N GLY A 71 -19.49 -3.78 14.98
CA GLY A 71 -18.54 -3.30 13.99
C GLY A 71 -17.92 -1.94 14.35
N CYS A 72 -18.74 -0.96 14.74
CA CYS A 72 -18.24 0.35 15.17
C CYS A 72 -17.34 0.26 16.41
N ILE A 73 -17.68 -0.59 17.38
CA ILE A 73 -16.85 -0.83 18.58
C ILE A 73 -15.52 -1.48 18.18
N GLY A 74 -15.57 -2.49 17.30
CA GLY A 74 -14.37 -3.15 16.80
C GLY A 74 -13.45 -2.21 16.02
N LEU A 75 -14.02 -1.28 15.26
CA LEU A 75 -13.26 -0.27 14.53
C LEU A 75 -12.49 0.65 15.48
N TYR A 76 -13.09 1.01 16.62
CA TYR A 76 -12.43 1.80 17.67
C TYR A 76 -11.26 1.04 18.32
N GLN A 77 -11.36 -0.28 18.44
CA GLN A 77 -10.32 -1.12 19.03
C GLN A 77 -9.19 -1.49 18.04
N SER A 78 -9.33 -1.16 16.76
CA SER A 78 -8.39 -1.55 15.71
C SER A 78 -7.00 -0.91 15.92
N LYS A 79 -5.97 -1.76 16.00
CA LYS A 79 -4.56 -1.32 16.10
C LYS A 79 -3.96 -1.15 14.70
N ILE A 80 -3.14 -0.13 14.50
CA ILE A 80 -2.43 0.10 13.23
C ILE A 80 -1.08 -0.62 13.26
N GLY A 81 -0.70 -1.25 12.15
CA GLY A 81 0.65 -1.79 11.94
C GLY A 81 0.71 -3.14 11.26
N LEU A 82 1.93 -3.54 10.91
CA LEU A 82 2.29 -4.88 10.48
C LEU A 82 3.72 -5.12 10.95
N GLU A 83 3.90 -6.07 11.86
CA GLU A 83 5.23 -6.47 12.34
C GLU A 83 5.88 -7.41 11.32
N LEU A 84 7.20 -7.32 11.16
CA LEU A 84 7.91 -8.15 10.19
C LEU A 84 7.87 -9.62 10.63
N ALA A 85 7.83 -9.88 11.94
CA ALA A 85 7.67 -11.20 12.51
C ALA A 85 6.36 -11.88 12.09
N ASP A 86 5.28 -11.13 11.84
CA ASP A 86 3.97 -11.67 11.45
C ASP A 86 3.95 -12.18 10.00
N VAL A 87 4.95 -11.82 9.18
CA VAL A 87 5.04 -12.19 7.75
C VAL A 87 5.75 -13.53 7.54
N LEU A 88 6.60 -13.93 8.48
CA LEU A 88 7.36 -15.17 8.39
C LEU A 88 6.57 -16.35 8.98
N PRO A 89 6.79 -17.59 8.51
CA PRO A 89 6.19 -18.77 9.13
C PRO A 89 6.69 -18.92 10.58
N GLU A 90 5.78 -19.21 11.52
CA GLU A 90 6.07 -19.17 12.95
C GLU A 90 7.18 -20.13 13.38
N ASP A 91 7.26 -21.30 12.75
CA ASP A 91 8.17 -22.39 13.09
C ASP A 91 9.60 -22.20 12.54
N THR A 92 9.94 -21.00 12.08
CA THR A 92 11.24 -20.71 11.47
C THR A 92 12.18 -19.97 12.42
N ALA A 93 13.47 -20.31 12.39
CA ALA A 93 14.50 -19.63 13.19
C ALA A 93 14.55 -18.11 12.96
N PRO A 94 14.39 -17.58 11.72
CA PRO A 94 14.28 -16.14 11.49
C PRO A 94 13.08 -15.49 12.17
N ALA A 95 11.91 -16.14 12.22
CA ALA A 95 10.75 -15.61 12.91
C ALA A 95 11.00 -15.50 14.43
N ALA A 96 11.60 -16.52 15.03
CA ALA A 96 11.99 -16.49 16.44
C ALA A 96 13.02 -15.38 16.74
N PHE A 97 14.01 -15.21 15.87
CA PHE A 97 15.00 -14.13 15.97
C PHE A 97 14.35 -12.75 15.91
N LEU A 98 13.43 -12.52 14.96
CA LEU A 98 12.75 -11.24 14.83
C LEU A 98 11.82 -10.95 16.02
N LYS A 99 11.07 -11.94 16.49
CA LYS A 99 10.24 -11.81 17.71
C LYS A 99 11.11 -11.45 18.92
N ALA A 100 12.29 -12.05 19.07
CA ALA A 100 13.23 -11.70 20.13
C ALA A 100 13.82 -10.29 19.95
N ARG A 101 14.20 -9.92 18.72
CA ARG A 101 14.72 -8.59 18.39
C ARG A 101 13.70 -7.50 18.70
N GLU A 102 12.45 -7.64 18.27
CA GLU A 102 11.40 -6.65 18.50
C GLU A 102 11.04 -6.55 20.00
N LYS A 103 11.08 -7.68 20.73
CA LYS A 103 10.77 -7.72 22.16
C LYS A 103 11.84 -7.09 23.05
N TYR A 104 13.12 -7.32 22.74
CA TYR A 104 14.24 -6.92 23.61
C TYR A 104 15.08 -5.77 23.06
N PHE A 105 15.16 -5.62 21.74
CA PHE A 105 16.06 -4.68 21.04
C PHE A 105 15.26 -3.75 20.11
N SER A 106 14.44 -2.88 20.71
CA SER A 106 13.62 -1.89 20.00
C SER A 106 14.39 -0.63 19.61
N PHE A 107 15.69 -0.75 19.29
CA PHE A 107 16.52 0.39 18.92
C PHE A 107 16.68 0.50 17.41
N TYR A 108 16.61 1.72 16.90
CA TYR A 108 16.78 2.00 15.47
C TYR A 108 17.75 3.16 15.27
N PRO A 109 18.75 3.03 14.39
CA PRO A 109 19.57 4.15 13.98
C PRO A 109 18.75 5.09 13.08
N MET A 110 18.94 6.39 13.32
CA MET A 110 18.42 7.49 12.53
C MET A 110 19.58 8.41 12.20
N PHE A 111 19.56 8.98 10.99
CA PHE A 111 20.48 10.04 10.63
C PHE A 111 19.71 11.30 10.27
N ILE A 112 20.14 12.42 10.83
CA ILE A 112 19.64 13.74 10.45
C ILE A 112 20.61 14.31 9.42
N VAL A 113 20.06 14.74 8.29
CA VAL A 113 20.83 15.22 7.15
C VAL A 113 20.46 16.67 6.83
N PRO A 114 21.34 17.64 7.11
CA PRO A 114 21.20 18.99 6.58
C PRO A 114 21.46 18.99 5.07
N MET A 115 20.58 19.61 4.29
CA MET A 115 20.54 19.52 2.83
C MET A 115 21.14 20.74 2.13
N GLY A 116 22.06 20.50 1.20
CA GLY A 116 22.26 21.36 0.02
C GLY A 116 23.17 22.59 0.20
N PRO A 117 23.34 23.39 -0.87
CA PRO A 117 24.19 24.58 -0.87
C PRO A 117 23.65 25.74 -0.03
N GLY A 118 22.46 25.59 0.57
CA GLY A 118 21.83 26.59 1.44
C GLY A 118 22.29 26.53 2.91
N VAL A 119 22.99 25.47 3.31
CA VAL A 119 23.51 25.30 4.68
C VAL A 119 24.97 25.72 4.73
N ASP A 120 25.25 26.79 5.47
CA ASP A 120 26.63 27.20 5.74
C ASP A 120 27.07 26.70 7.12
N TYR A 121 27.73 25.54 7.14
CA TYR A 121 28.25 24.91 8.36
C TYR A 121 29.21 25.82 9.12
N SER A 122 29.91 26.73 8.45
CA SER A 122 30.90 27.61 9.09
C SER A 122 30.24 28.66 9.97
N ARG A 123 29.12 29.25 9.52
CA ARG A 123 28.40 30.32 10.24
C ARG A 123 27.22 29.82 11.07
N GLN A 124 26.58 28.73 10.66
CA GLN A 124 25.34 28.24 11.27
C GLN A 124 25.58 27.16 12.35
N GLN A 125 26.78 27.07 12.91
CA GLN A 125 27.15 26.09 13.96
C GLN A 125 26.19 26.13 15.17
N ARG A 126 25.77 27.33 15.60
CA ARG A 126 24.82 27.48 16.72
C ARG A 126 23.43 26.91 16.39
N LYS A 127 22.95 27.10 15.17
CA LYS A 127 21.65 26.54 14.72
C LYS A 127 21.71 25.02 14.71
N LEU A 128 22.84 24.46 14.26
CA LEU A 128 23.04 23.01 14.25
C LEU A 128 23.04 22.41 15.66
N GLU A 129 23.69 23.08 16.62
CA GLU A 129 23.69 22.61 18.00
C GLU A 129 22.30 22.74 18.66
N GLN A 130 21.55 23.81 18.35
CA GLN A 130 20.16 23.96 18.78
C GLN A 130 19.26 22.86 18.22
N LEU A 131 19.39 22.55 16.93
CA LEU A 131 18.66 21.44 16.29
C LEU A 131 18.94 20.12 17.01
N ARG A 132 20.21 19.82 17.31
CA ARG A 132 20.60 18.61 18.05
C ARG A 132 20.01 18.59 19.46
N ALA A 133 20.03 19.73 20.15
CA ALA A 133 19.44 19.85 21.49
C ALA A 133 17.91 19.64 21.47
N ASP A 134 17.22 20.16 20.46
CA ASP A 134 15.77 20.02 20.32
C ASP A 134 15.37 18.60 19.94
N ILE A 135 16.12 17.93 19.07
CA ILE A 135 15.93 16.50 18.78
C ILE A 135 16.20 15.66 20.03
N ALA A 136 17.23 16.00 20.79
CA ALA A 136 17.55 15.33 22.05
C ALA A 136 16.52 15.60 23.16
N GLN A 137 15.55 16.52 23.01
CA GLN A 137 14.45 16.64 23.96
C GLN A 137 13.43 15.52 23.82
N SER A 138 13.29 14.92 22.63
CA SER A 138 12.38 13.79 22.41
C SER A 138 12.70 12.62 23.34
N GLU A 139 11.66 11.94 23.82
CA GLU A 139 11.78 10.77 24.70
C GLU A 139 12.32 9.55 23.96
N PHE A 140 12.12 9.49 22.64
CA PHE A 140 12.53 8.37 21.80
C PHE A 140 14.04 8.35 21.54
N VAL A 141 14.77 9.45 21.75
CA VAL A 141 16.21 9.53 21.46
C VAL A 141 17.01 9.04 22.67
N ILE A 142 17.97 8.15 22.43
CA ILE A 142 18.90 7.66 23.46
C ILE A 142 19.88 8.77 23.82
N LYS A 143 20.05 9.01 25.12
CA LYS A 143 20.92 10.04 25.69
C LYS A 143 21.97 9.39 26.56
N ALA A 144 23.24 9.69 26.32
CA ALA A 144 24.35 9.32 27.19
C ALA A 144 24.60 10.50 28.15
N ASP A 145 24.49 10.28 29.45
CA ASP A 145 24.64 11.32 30.49
C ASP A 145 23.77 12.57 30.26
N GLY A 146 22.55 12.37 29.73
CA GLY A 146 21.61 13.45 29.42
C GLY A 146 21.95 14.27 28.18
N LYS A 147 23.00 13.90 27.43
CA LYS A 147 23.39 14.52 26.16
C LYS A 147 23.18 13.55 24.99
N PRO A 148 22.89 14.06 23.78
CA PRO A 148 22.91 13.22 22.59
C PRO A 148 24.34 12.76 22.28
N GLU A 149 24.46 11.69 21.51
CA GLU A 149 25.74 11.15 21.07
C GLU A 149 26.58 12.19 20.32
N ALA A 150 27.91 12.13 20.49
CA ALA A 150 28.83 13.05 19.86
C ALA A 150 28.83 12.85 18.33
N TYR A 151 28.86 13.96 17.59
CA TYR A 151 28.95 13.96 16.13
C TYR A 151 30.28 14.57 15.66
N TRP A 152 30.55 14.50 14.37
CA TRP A 152 31.81 14.89 13.75
C TRP A 152 32.31 16.29 14.17
N MET A 153 31.42 17.28 14.36
CA MET A 153 31.86 18.63 14.73
C MET A 153 32.34 18.70 16.18
N ILE A 154 31.79 17.89 17.10
CA ILE A 154 32.29 17.80 18.48
C ILE A 154 33.71 17.21 18.49
N PHE A 155 33.94 16.16 17.69
CA PHE A 155 35.27 15.57 17.55
C PHE A 155 36.26 16.56 16.93
N MET A 156 35.86 17.25 15.87
CA MET A 156 36.66 18.30 15.25
C MET A 156 36.99 19.44 16.22
N ARG A 157 36.03 19.90 17.03
CA ARG A 157 36.26 20.92 18.08
C ARG A 157 37.25 20.43 19.13
N THR A 158 37.12 19.19 19.58
CA THR A 158 38.02 18.59 20.58
C THR A 158 39.45 18.51 20.04
N TRP A 159 39.60 18.11 18.78
CA TRP A 159 40.89 18.10 18.09
C TRP A 159 41.48 19.51 17.95
N LEU A 160 40.67 20.50 17.53
CA LEU A 160 41.11 21.90 17.44
C LEU A 160 41.48 22.51 18.81
N HIS A 161 40.78 22.13 19.88
CA HIS A 161 41.15 22.52 21.25
C HIS A 161 42.52 21.99 21.66
N ALA A 162 42.82 20.73 21.32
CA ALA A 162 44.15 20.17 21.56
C ALA A 162 45.23 20.96 20.81
N LEU A 163 45.01 21.26 19.53
CA LEU A 163 45.92 22.07 18.71
C LEU A 163 46.08 23.50 19.27
N GLN A 164 44.99 24.13 19.70
CA GLN A 164 45.00 25.46 20.31
C GLN A 164 45.78 25.46 21.63
N ALA A 165 45.69 24.40 22.44
CA ALA A 165 46.45 24.27 23.68
C ALA A 165 47.97 24.22 23.43
N HIS A 166 48.41 23.56 22.35
CA HIS A 166 49.82 23.56 21.93
C HIS A 166 50.28 24.95 21.46
N LEU A 167 49.45 25.69 20.72
CA LEU A 167 49.73 27.08 20.35
C LEU A 167 49.83 27.99 21.58
N ASP A 168 48.92 27.86 22.54
CA ASP A 168 48.90 28.67 23.75
C ASP A 168 50.08 28.34 24.67
N LYS A 169 50.52 27.08 24.71
CA LYS A 169 51.74 26.68 25.42
C LYS A 169 52.99 27.31 24.80
N ALA A 170 53.10 27.31 23.47
CA ALA A 170 54.21 27.96 22.76
C ALA A 170 54.19 29.50 22.96
N ARG A 171 53.00 30.11 22.92
CA ARG A 171 52.82 31.55 23.16
C ARG A 171 53.24 31.98 24.56
N ARG A 172 52.98 31.15 25.59
CA ARG A 172 53.45 31.40 26.98
C ARG A 172 54.97 31.42 27.09
N VAL A 173 55.65 30.67 26.23
CA VAL A 173 57.12 30.59 26.16
C VAL A 173 57.71 31.73 25.32
N GLY A 174 56.87 32.55 24.67
CA GLY A 174 57.30 33.68 23.85
C GLY A 174 57.50 33.35 22.37
N ILE A 175 57.17 32.13 21.94
CA ILE A 175 57.19 31.71 20.53
C ILE A 175 55.87 32.15 19.90
N GLN A 176 55.92 33.01 18.88
CA GLN A 176 54.72 33.45 18.19
C GLN A 176 54.51 32.66 16.89
N PRO A 177 53.25 32.38 16.50
CA PRO A 177 52.95 31.76 15.21
C PRO A 177 53.38 32.60 13.99
N THR A 178 53.64 33.89 14.19
CA THR A 178 54.09 34.84 13.16
C THR A 178 55.58 34.75 12.86
N ASP A 179 56.37 34.15 13.75
CA ASP A 179 57.82 34.09 13.63
C ASP A 179 58.23 33.15 12.49
N SER A 180 59.37 33.40 11.84
CA SER A 180 59.85 32.51 10.78
C SER A 180 60.22 31.13 11.36
N LEU A 181 60.08 30.04 10.60
CA LEU A 181 60.47 28.70 11.06
C LEU A 181 61.90 28.64 11.61
N THR A 182 62.81 29.39 11.01
CA THR A 182 64.21 29.51 11.45
C THR A 182 64.36 30.26 12.78
N GLN A 183 63.52 31.26 13.04
CA GLN A 183 63.44 31.95 14.33
C GLN A 183 62.77 31.08 15.41
N ILE A 184 61.77 30.28 15.03
CA ILE A 184 61.11 29.33 15.93
C ILE A 184 62.09 28.20 16.33
N ALA A 185 62.89 27.70 15.39
CA ALA A 185 63.91 26.67 15.67
C ALA A 185 65.04 27.19 16.57
N THR A 186 65.46 28.45 16.40
CA THR A 186 66.50 29.05 17.26
C THR A 186 65.97 29.44 18.63
N SER A 187 64.74 29.97 18.73
CA SER A 187 64.10 30.31 20.01
C SER A 187 63.71 29.09 20.85
N SER A 188 63.22 28.01 20.23
CA SER A 188 62.95 26.75 20.95
C SER A 188 64.22 26.12 21.54
N LEU A 189 65.33 26.16 20.79
CA LEU A 189 66.64 25.72 21.26
C LEU A 189 67.17 26.62 22.39
N ALA A 190 66.93 27.92 22.31
CA ALA A 190 67.32 28.88 23.35
C ALA A 190 66.52 28.74 24.66
N ILE A 191 65.30 28.19 24.60
CA ILE A 191 64.38 28.07 25.74
C ILE A 191 64.23 26.62 26.23
N ASN A 192 65.03 25.69 25.70
CA ASN A 192 64.98 24.25 26.03
C ASN A 192 63.55 23.67 25.94
N TYR A 193 62.81 24.07 24.90
CA TYR A 193 61.43 23.68 24.68
C TYR A 193 61.33 22.83 23.40
N THR A 194 60.84 21.60 23.51
CA THR A 194 60.63 20.74 22.34
C THR A 194 59.31 21.07 21.66
N LEU A 195 59.38 21.55 20.42
CA LEU A 195 58.20 21.74 19.58
C LEU A 195 57.66 20.37 19.14
N VAL A 196 56.36 20.20 19.30
CA VAL A 196 55.63 19.01 18.86
C VAL A 196 55.09 19.27 17.46
N ASP A 197 54.98 18.24 16.62
CA ASP A 197 54.42 18.31 15.26
C ASP A 197 53.05 19.01 15.21
N ASP A 198 52.23 18.82 16.25
CA ASP A 198 50.93 19.46 16.42
C ASP A 198 51.00 21.00 16.48
N PHE A 199 52.11 21.58 16.96
CA PHE A 199 52.30 23.03 16.92
C PHE A 199 52.47 23.52 15.48
N TYR A 200 53.28 22.82 14.67
CA TYR A 200 53.51 23.19 13.28
C TYR A 200 52.22 23.05 12.47
N LEU A 201 51.44 22.01 12.75
CA LEU A 201 50.10 21.82 12.19
C LEU A 201 49.16 22.96 12.58
N ALA A 202 49.05 23.27 13.87
CA ALA A 202 48.17 24.31 14.37
C ALA A 202 48.52 25.70 13.80
N ARG A 203 49.82 26.01 13.66
CA ARG A 203 50.31 27.22 12.99
C ARG A 203 49.90 27.24 11.51
N ARG A 204 50.08 26.13 10.80
CA ARG A 204 49.72 26.00 9.38
C ARG A 204 48.22 26.21 9.15
N LEU A 205 47.37 25.66 10.02
CA LEU A 205 45.93 25.88 10.00
C LEU A 205 45.59 27.35 10.27
N LEU A 206 46.18 27.96 11.30
CA LEU A 206 45.90 29.36 11.63
C LEU A 206 46.20 30.32 10.46
N CYS A 207 47.25 30.03 9.70
CA CYS A 207 47.69 30.81 8.56
C CYS A 207 47.00 30.48 7.23
N SER A 208 46.33 29.32 7.12
CA SER A 208 45.61 28.92 5.91
C SER A 208 44.17 29.45 5.95
N ARG A 209 43.81 30.32 5.01
CA ARG A 209 42.46 30.90 4.89
C ARG A 209 42.00 30.79 3.45
N GLY A 210 41.10 29.85 3.17
CA GLY A 210 40.70 29.55 1.81
C GLY A 210 41.90 29.11 0.99
N GLU A 211 42.22 29.87 -0.06
CA GLU A 211 43.38 29.60 -0.95
C GLU A 211 44.63 30.42 -0.58
N GLU A 212 44.56 31.30 0.43
CA GLU A 212 45.67 32.17 0.80
C GLU A 212 46.42 31.66 2.03
N TYR A 213 47.75 31.76 2.00
CA TYR A 213 48.63 31.51 3.14
C TYR A 213 49.18 32.83 3.67
N ASN A 214 48.63 33.32 4.78
CA ASN A 214 49.06 34.58 5.38
C ASN A 214 49.13 34.49 6.92
N CYS A 215 50.35 34.46 7.45
CA CYS A 215 50.61 34.45 8.89
C CYS A 215 50.76 35.84 9.53
N SER A 216 50.95 36.92 8.75
CA SER A 216 51.51 38.19 9.27
C SER A 216 50.58 38.97 10.21
N ASN A 217 49.25 38.85 10.05
CA ASN A 217 48.26 39.63 10.80
C ASN A 217 47.46 38.79 11.82
N LYS A 218 48.05 37.73 12.39
CA LYS A 218 47.33 36.66 13.11
C LYS A 218 47.64 36.55 14.61
N LEU A 219 48.13 37.61 15.25
CA LEU A 219 48.48 37.61 16.68
C LEU A 219 47.29 37.29 17.62
N GLN A 220 46.08 37.72 17.28
CA GLN A 220 44.88 37.57 18.12
C GLN A 220 43.90 36.49 17.67
N THR A 221 44.08 35.91 16.48
CA THR A 221 43.17 34.88 15.97
C THR A 221 43.39 33.56 16.69
N ARG A 222 42.29 32.92 17.10
CA ARG A 222 42.27 31.57 17.67
C ARG A 222 41.62 30.62 16.68
N LEU A 223 41.94 29.33 16.76
CA LEU A 223 41.30 28.29 15.94
C LEU A 223 39.85 28.06 16.39
N ILE A 224 39.62 28.19 17.70
CA ILE A 224 38.33 28.02 18.37
C ILE A 224 38.15 29.13 19.39
N ASP A 225 36.94 29.69 19.42
CA ASP A 225 36.56 30.74 20.35
C ASP A 225 36.25 30.17 21.74
N SER A 226 36.16 31.05 22.76
CA SER A 226 35.79 30.67 24.13
C SER A 226 34.37 30.10 24.26
N GLU A 227 33.54 30.26 23.22
CA GLU A 227 32.17 29.71 23.14
C GLU A 227 32.11 28.39 22.35
N ASP A 228 33.23 27.69 22.16
CA ASP A 228 33.33 26.44 21.38
C ASP A 228 32.90 26.57 19.91
N ILE A 229 32.99 27.77 19.33
CA ILE A 229 32.68 28.01 17.92
C ILE A 229 33.98 27.99 17.12
N ILE A 230 34.00 27.20 16.04
CA ILE A 230 35.14 27.15 15.13
C ILE A 230 35.16 28.42 14.29
N ASP A 231 36.33 29.00 14.08
CA ASP A 231 36.47 30.18 13.23
C ASP A 231 35.96 29.93 11.81
N SER A 232 34.91 30.67 11.43
CA SER A 232 34.23 30.52 10.15
C SER A 232 35.14 30.68 8.93
N ALA A 233 36.17 31.54 9.00
CA ALA A 233 37.02 31.82 7.84
C ALA A 233 38.11 30.77 7.60
N GLY A 234 38.37 29.87 8.55
CA GLY A 234 39.27 28.73 8.37
C GLY A 234 38.55 27.37 8.36
N PHE A 235 37.23 27.36 8.58
CA PHE A 235 36.44 26.15 8.82
C PHE A 235 36.67 25.03 7.80
N TYR A 236 36.58 25.33 6.51
CA TYR A 236 36.73 24.33 5.44
C TYR A 236 38.18 23.87 5.24
N ASN A 237 39.17 24.70 5.56
CA ASN A 237 40.58 24.27 5.61
C ASN A 237 40.81 23.31 6.79
N TYR A 238 40.22 23.62 7.95
CA TYR A 238 40.30 22.79 9.14
C TYR A 238 39.62 21.45 8.94
N LEU A 239 38.49 21.44 8.21
CA LEU A 239 37.76 20.23 7.87
C LEU A 239 38.61 19.28 7.01
N THR A 240 39.31 19.80 5.98
CA THR A 240 40.23 19.00 5.17
C THR A 240 41.34 18.39 6.02
N ALA A 241 41.95 19.18 6.90
CA ALA A 241 43.02 18.70 7.76
C ALA A 241 42.54 17.65 8.77
N TRP A 242 41.39 17.88 9.41
CA TRP A 242 40.79 16.93 10.34
C TRP A 242 40.44 15.61 9.66
N PHE A 243 39.83 15.66 8.48
CA PHE A 243 39.42 14.47 7.72
C PHE A 243 40.60 13.54 7.38
N HIS A 244 41.76 14.09 7.01
CA HIS A 244 42.93 13.28 6.63
C HIS A 244 43.84 12.89 7.79
N LEU A 245 43.92 13.73 8.84
CA LEU A 245 44.82 13.47 9.97
C LEU A 245 44.15 12.65 11.09
N ASP A 246 42.86 12.87 11.32
CA ASP A 246 42.09 12.20 12.37
C ASP A 246 41.01 11.31 11.75
N ASN A 247 41.45 10.43 10.85
CA ASN A 247 40.58 9.51 10.13
C ASN A 247 39.77 8.60 11.07
N MET A 248 40.33 8.22 12.22
CA MET A 248 39.64 7.41 13.23
C MET A 248 38.41 8.11 13.80
N MET A 249 38.54 9.38 14.21
CA MET A 249 37.37 10.11 14.73
C MET A 249 36.33 10.40 13.64
N TYR A 250 36.76 10.55 12.38
CA TYR A 250 35.83 10.62 11.25
C TYR A 250 34.98 9.34 11.15
N TYR A 251 35.59 8.14 11.15
CA TYR A 251 34.83 6.89 11.10
C TYR A 251 33.94 6.65 12.32
N VAL A 252 34.44 6.98 13.53
CA VAL A 252 33.64 6.88 14.77
C VAL A 252 32.41 7.78 14.72
N SER A 253 32.54 8.97 14.12
CA SER A 253 31.42 9.91 14.00
C SER A 253 30.32 9.47 13.02
N GLN A 254 30.56 8.42 12.23
CA GLN A 254 29.68 7.94 11.15
C GLN A 254 29.24 9.06 10.19
N ALA A 255 30.03 10.12 10.05
CA ALA A 255 29.71 11.21 9.15
C ALA A 255 29.96 10.80 7.70
N GLY A 256 28.98 11.02 6.84
CA GLY A 256 29.13 10.90 5.39
C GLY A 256 29.29 12.30 4.81
N PHE A 257 30.46 12.63 4.25
CA PHE A 257 30.68 13.92 3.60
C PHE A 257 30.57 13.79 2.09
N PHE A 258 29.76 14.65 1.48
CA PHE A 258 29.76 14.82 0.04
C PHE A 258 29.66 16.31 -0.31
N PRO A 259 30.55 16.84 -1.17
CA PRO A 259 31.72 16.18 -1.77
C PRO A 259 32.79 15.81 -0.74
N THR A 260 33.66 14.85 -1.07
CA THR A 260 34.77 14.46 -0.18
C THR A 260 35.85 15.54 -0.16
N PRO A 261 36.42 15.90 1.01
CA PRO A 261 37.50 16.87 1.09
C PRO A 261 38.71 16.51 0.19
N PRO A 262 39.41 17.50 -0.38
CA PRO A 262 40.55 17.25 -1.25
C PRO A 262 41.68 16.53 -0.51
N GLY A 263 42.43 15.68 -1.22
CA GLY A 263 43.56 14.95 -0.65
C GLY A 263 44.63 15.88 -0.08
N TRP A 264 44.99 15.71 1.19
CA TRP A 264 46.06 16.49 1.81
C TRP A 264 46.85 15.64 2.81
N ARG A 265 48.17 15.86 2.85
CA ARG A 265 49.08 15.20 3.78
C ARG A 265 49.88 16.25 4.54
N PHE A 266 50.01 16.07 5.84
CA PHE A 266 50.83 16.93 6.67
C PHE A 266 52.31 16.54 6.59
N VAL A 267 53.16 17.54 6.35
CA VAL A 267 54.62 17.45 6.43
C VAL A 267 55.09 18.67 7.25
N PRO A 268 55.78 18.48 8.40
CA PRO A 268 56.18 19.59 9.28
C PRO A 268 57.10 20.64 8.62
N SER A 269 57.95 20.21 7.68
CA SER A 269 58.96 21.04 7.03
C SER A 269 58.41 21.91 5.89
N GLU A 270 57.18 21.65 5.42
CA GLU A 270 56.58 22.34 4.28
C GLU A 270 55.63 23.44 4.75
N GLU A 271 55.91 24.69 4.38
CA GLU A 271 54.96 25.80 4.51
C GLU A 271 54.09 25.87 3.25
N GLY A 272 52.76 25.84 3.44
CA GLY A 272 51.83 25.92 2.33
C GLY A 272 50.37 25.89 2.79
N VAL A 273 49.49 26.37 1.92
CA VAL A 273 48.04 26.37 2.15
C VAL A 273 47.55 24.93 2.35
N VAL A 274 46.66 24.74 3.33
CA VAL A 274 45.83 23.53 3.39
C VAL A 274 44.68 23.71 2.39
N PRO A 275 44.50 22.83 1.40
CA PRO A 275 43.46 23.01 0.39
C PRO A 275 42.08 23.09 1.04
N GLN A 276 41.29 24.08 0.62
CA GLN A 276 39.95 24.30 1.15
C GLN A 276 39.00 23.19 0.66
N ALA A 277 38.22 22.61 1.57
CA ALA A 277 37.11 21.73 1.19
C ALA A 277 35.99 22.54 0.52
N GLU A 278 35.37 21.97 -0.51
CA GLU A 278 34.12 22.50 -1.04
C GLU A 278 33.02 22.48 0.04
N PRO A 279 32.05 23.41 0.00
CA PRO A 279 30.92 23.39 0.93
C PRO A 279 30.20 22.03 0.91
N LEU A 280 29.99 21.46 2.10
CA LEU A 280 29.34 20.16 2.24
C LEU A 280 27.89 20.26 1.74
N ILE A 281 27.55 19.49 0.72
CA ILE A 281 26.18 19.37 0.21
C ILE A 281 25.39 18.36 1.06
N TYR A 282 26.10 17.35 1.57
CA TYR A 282 25.56 16.30 2.41
C TYR A 282 26.48 16.09 3.61
N SER A 283 25.87 16.08 4.80
CA SER A 283 26.45 15.53 6.00
C SER A 283 25.37 14.77 6.76
N GLN A 284 25.72 13.63 7.36
CA GLN A 284 24.80 12.87 8.20
C GLN A 284 25.24 12.93 9.66
N ILE A 285 24.26 13.05 10.56
CA ILE A 285 24.45 13.11 12.00
C ILE A 285 23.71 11.93 12.63
N PRO A 286 24.42 10.97 13.26
CA PRO A 286 23.80 9.78 13.83
C PRO A 286 23.02 10.10 15.10
N PHE A 287 21.91 9.40 15.26
CA PHE A 287 21.08 9.33 16.45
C PHE A 287 20.59 7.89 16.60
N TYR A 288 20.47 7.43 17.84
CA TYR A 288 19.81 6.16 18.14
C TYR A 288 18.49 6.43 18.83
N MET A 289 17.47 5.71 18.40
CA MET A 289 16.13 5.76 18.97
C MET A 289 15.85 4.50 19.77
N ASN A 290 15.02 4.58 20.80
CA ASN A 290 14.60 3.46 21.65
C ASN A 290 13.09 3.54 21.98
N GLY A 291 12.54 2.45 22.49
CA GLY A 291 11.11 2.35 22.85
C GLY A 291 10.19 2.20 21.64
N LEU A 292 10.74 1.82 20.48
CA LEU A 292 10.01 1.70 19.21
C LEU A 292 9.47 0.28 19.00
N THR A 293 8.71 -0.25 19.95
CA THR A 293 8.14 -1.61 19.87
C THR A 293 6.83 -1.63 19.09
N GLU A 294 5.96 -0.64 19.28
CA GLU A 294 4.66 -0.58 18.62
C GLU A 294 4.63 0.43 17.47
N THR A 295 3.88 0.11 16.41
CA THR A 295 3.72 1.02 15.25
C THR A 295 3.20 2.41 15.62
N PRO A 296 2.22 2.59 16.53
CA PRO A 296 1.80 3.93 16.97
C PRO A 296 2.93 4.77 17.58
N ALA A 297 3.83 4.15 18.35
CA ALA A 297 5.00 4.83 18.92
C ALA A 297 5.97 5.28 17.83
N ILE A 298 6.21 4.43 16.82
CA ILE A 298 7.05 4.77 15.65
C ILE A 298 6.43 5.95 14.87
N VAL A 299 5.13 5.92 14.61
CA VAL A 299 4.43 7.00 13.90
C VAL A 299 4.48 8.30 14.71
N GLN A 300 4.36 8.24 16.03
CA GLN A 300 4.47 9.41 16.90
C GLN A 300 5.88 10.01 16.86
N MET A 301 6.91 9.17 16.98
CA MET A 301 8.31 9.58 16.84
C MET A 301 8.56 10.26 15.47
N ILE A 302 8.07 9.66 14.37
CA ILE A 302 8.24 10.23 13.04
C ILE A 302 7.61 11.63 12.96
N LYS A 303 6.39 11.80 13.51
CA LYS A 303 5.70 13.10 13.54
C LYS A 303 6.49 14.16 14.32
N GLU A 304 7.01 13.81 15.49
CA GLU A 304 7.79 14.73 16.33
C GLU A 304 9.07 15.17 15.64
N ILE A 305 9.87 14.22 15.12
CA ILE A 305 11.14 14.54 14.47
C ILE A 305 10.91 15.30 13.17
N ARG A 306 9.91 14.93 12.35
CA ARG A 306 9.50 15.70 11.16
C ARG A 306 9.13 17.12 11.52
N ALA A 307 8.31 17.33 12.55
CA ALA A 307 7.88 18.66 12.95
C ALA A 307 9.06 19.56 13.37
N ILE A 308 10.07 18.99 14.05
CA ILE A 308 11.30 19.71 14.39
C ILE A 308 12.07 20.07 13.10
N CYS A 309 12.30 19.10 12.22
CA CYS A 309 13.02 19.33 10.96
C CYS A 309 12.32 20.37 10.06
N ASP A 310 10.99 20.29 9.93
CA ASP A 310 10.19 21.20 9.10
C ASP A 310 10.23 22.64 9.65
N ARG A 311 10.27 22.81 10.98
CA ARG A 311 10.45 24.13 11.62
C ARG A 311 11.80 24.75 11.27
N TYR A 312 12.88 23.98 11.34
CA TYR A 312 14.22 24.48 10.96
C TYR A 312 14.36 24.71 9.45
N ALA A 313 13.70 23.89 8.63
CA ALA A 313 13.63 24.08 7.18
C ALA A 313 12.94 25.41 6.83
N ALA A 314 11.87 25.78 7.55
CA ALA A 314 11.21 27.08 7.39
C ALA A 314 12.12 28.27 7.79
N ASP A 315 13.00 28.09 8.77
CA ASP A 315 13.99 29.09 9.22
C ASP A 315 15.24 29.20 8.32
N GLY A 316 15.19 28.59 7.13
CA GLY A 316 16.28 28.60 6.14
C GLY A 316 17.41 27.63 6.44
N PHE A 317 17.17 26.60 7.28
CA PHE A 317 18.10 25.51 7.53
C PHE A 317 17.46 24.19 7.07
N PRO A 318 17.51 23.87 5.77
CA PRO A 318 16.86 22.68 5.22
C PRO A 318 17.50 21.41 5.82
N VAL A 319 16.68 20.60 6.48
CA VAL A 319 17.11 19.38 7.16
C VAL A 319 16.02 18.32 7.03
N TYR A 320 16.41 17.07 6.90
CA TYR A 320 15.47 15.95 6.87
C TYR A 320 16.00 14.73 7.65
N PRO A 321 15.11 13.96 8.26
CA PRO A 321 15.48 12.70 8.89
C PRO A 321 15.57 11.56 7.87
N THR A 322 16.47 10.63 8.11
CA THR A 322 16.65 9.40 7.35
C THR A 322 16.82 8.22 8.30
N GLY A 323 16.43 7.03 7.85
CA GLY A 323 16.53 5.81 8.64
C GLY A 323 15.41 4.83 8.30
N ILE A 324 15.59 3.59 8.71
CA ILE A 324 14.62 2.50 8.46
C ILE A 324 13.20 2.88 8.93
N PRO A 325 13.01 3.50 10.12
CA PRO A 325 11.68 3.91 10.56
C PRO A 325 11.00 4.90 9.61
N PHE A 326 11.73 5.91 9.13
CA PHE A 326 11.19 6.91 8.20
C PHE A 326 10.87 6.30 6.83
N THR A 327 11.68 5.36 6.33
CA THR A 327 11.42 4.74 5.02
C THR A 327 10.21 3.79 5.02
N PHE A 328 10.03 2.97 6.07
CA PHE A 328 8.99 1.94 6.08
C PHE A 328 7.68 2.34 6.77
N TRP A 329 7.75 3.14 7.84
CA TRP A 329 6.55 3.49 8.63
C TRP A 329 5.89 4.81 8.22
N GLU A 330 6.50 5.59 7.34
CA GLU A 330 5.92 6.83 6.81
C GLU A 330 4.55 6.61 6.15
N GLN A 331 4.33 5.47 5.50
CA GLN A 331 3.03 5.12 4.91
C GLN A 331 1.86 5.08 5.92
N TYR A 332 2.13 4.90 7.22
CA TYR A 332 1.10 4.86 8.26
C TYR A 332 0.65 6.25 8.72
N LEU A 333 1.37 7.33 8.39
CA LEU A 333 1.05 8.69 8.85
C LEU A 333 -0.35 9.14 8.40
N GLN A 334 -0.72 8.83 7.16
CA GLN A 334 -1.96 9.29 6.53
C GLN A 334 -2.86 8.12 6.07
N LEU A 335 -2.53 6.88 6.46
CA LEU A 335 -3.25 5.68 6.01
C LEU A 335 -4.76 5.74 6.29
N THR A 336 -5.15 6.11 7.51
CA THR A 336 -6.57 6.17 7.92
C THR A 336 -7.34 7.24 7.16
N PHE A 337 -6.71 8.40 6.92
CA PHE A 337 -7.29 9.49 6.13
C PHE A 337 -7.51 9.05 4.68
N TYR A 338 -6.49 8.48 4.02
CA TYR A 338 -6.61 8.01 2.65
C TYR A 338 -7.59 6.85 2.50
N LEU A 339 -7.67 5.94 3.49
CA LEU A 339 -8.66 4.87 3.51
C LEU A 339 -10.09 5.43 3.53
N PHE A 340 -10.37 6.37 4.44
CA PHE A 340 -11.69 7.00 4.53
C PHE A 340 -12.09 7.72 3.23
N VAL A 341 -11.16 8.51 2.67
CA VAL A 341 -11.36 9.20 1.39
C VAL A 341 -11.62 8.19 0.27
N SER A 342 -10.84 7.11 0.20
CA SER A 342 -10.98 6.09 -0.85
C SER A 342 -12.32 5.37 -0.77
N ILE A 343 -12.77 4.96 0.43
CA ILE A 343 -14.08 4.33 0.62
C ILE A 343 -15.21 5.30 0.22
N LEU A 344 -15.12 6.56 0.62
CA LEU A 344 -16.11 7.57 0.27
C LEU A 344 -16.18 7.81 -1.25
N THR A 345 -15.02 7.92 -1.91
CA THR A 345 -14.94 8.10 -3.37
C THR A 345 -15.55 6.91 -4.11
N ILE A 346 -15.22 5.68 -3.70
CA ILE A 346 -15.76 4.46 -4.35
C ILE A 346 -17.25 4.30 -4.07
N ALA A 347 -17.71 4.55 -2.84
CA ALA A 347 -19.14 4.52 -2.52
C ALA A 347 -19.93 5.54 -3.35
N THR A 348 -19.39 6.74 -3.56
CA THR A 348 -19.98 7.77 -4.42
C THR A 348 -19.99 7.32 -5.88
N ALA A 349 -18.90 6.70 -6.37
CA ALA A 349 -18.84 6.17 -7.73
C ALA A 349 -19.87 5.04 -7.95
N VAL A 350 -20.01 4.12 -7.00
CA VAL A 350 -21.03 3.06 -7.02
C VAL A 350 -22.43 3.66 -7.06
N LEU A 351 -22.72 4.66 -6.24
CA LEU A 351 -24.01 5.35 -6.25
C LEU A 351 -24.30 5.97 -7.62
N LEU A 352 -23.34 6.69 -8.21
CA LEU A 352 -23.50 7.34 -9.51
C LEU A 352 -23.72 6.31 -10.63
N VAL A 353 -22.89 5.27 -10.71
CA VAL A 353 -22.97 4.25 -11.76
C VAL A 353 -24.28 3.46 -11.66
N ILE A 354 -24.65 3.00 -10.46
CA ILE A 354 -25.92 2.28 -10.25
C ILE A 354 -27.11 3.20 -10.53
N SER A 355 -27.06 4.46 -10.12
CA SER A 355 -28.14 5.42 -10.39
C SER A 355 -28.36 5.64 -11.89
N VAL A 356 -27.28 5.68 -12.68
CA VAL A 356 -27.35 5.84 -14.14
C VAL A 356 -27.88 4.57 -14.82
N ILE A 357 -27.39 3.39 -14.41
CA ILE A 357 -27.82 2.12 -15.02
C ILE A 357 -29.27 1.78 -14.70
N ILE A 358 -29.68 1.98 -13.45
CA ILE A 358 -31.02 1.62 -12.96
C ILE A 358 -32.05 2.74 -13.21
N PHE A 359 -31.60 3.97 -13.54
CA PHE A 359 -32.45 5.17 -13.63
C PHE A 359 -33.27 5.45 -12.35
N ASN A 360 -32.81 4.98 -11.19
CA ASN A 360 -33.47 5.18 -9.90
C ASN A 360 -32.45 5.55 -8.80
N PRO A 361 -32.29 6.84 -8.47
CA PRO A 361 -31.30 7.27 -7.48
C PRO A 361 -31.63 6.81 -6.05
N TRP A 362 -32.91 6.58 -5.74
CA TRP A 362 -33.32 6.09 -4.43
C TRP A 362 -32.88 4.64 -4.19
N ALA A 363 -33.05 3.79 -5.21
CA ALA A 363 -32.57 2.41 -5.17
C ALA A 363 -31.03 2.35 -5.07
N ALA A 364 -30.34 3.20 -5.83
CA ALA A 364 -28.88 3.30 -5.78
C ALA A 364 -28.37 3.76 -4.40
N ALA A 365 -29.06 4.71 -3.75
CA ALA A 365 -28.72 5.16 -2.41
C ALA A 365 -28.86 4.04 -1.36
N MET A 366 -29.90 3.19 -1.47
CA MET A 366 -30.07 2.04 -0.57
C MET A 366 -28.93 1.01 -0.72
N VAL A 367 -28.50 0.74 -1.96
CA VAL A 367 -27.32 -0.12 -2.21
C VAL A 367 -26.07 0.49 -1.57
N ALA A 368 -25.82 1.78 -1.81
CA ALA A 368 -24.64 2.46 -1.28
C ALA A 368 -24.60 2.44 0.26
N ILE A 369 -25.72 2.68 0.94
CA ILE A 369 -25.81 2.64 2.41
C ILE A 369 -25.45 1.24 2.93
N ILE A 370 -25.97 0.18 2.31
CA ILE A 370 -25.71 -1.20 2.76
C ILE A 370 -24.27 -1.61 2.50
N VAL A 371 -23.71 -1.25 1.33
CA VAL A 371 -22.30 -1.54 1.01
C VAL A 371 -21.37 -0.82 1.98
N VAL A 372 -21.66 0.44 2.34
CA VAL A 372 -20.90 1.16 3.38
C VAL A 372 -21.06 0.47 4.74
N SER A 373 -22.28 0.07 5.13
CA SER A 373 -22.50 -0.69 6.38
C SER A 373 -21.67 -1.97 6.43
N MET A 374 -21.67 -2.77 5.35
CA MET A 374 -20.86 -3.98 5.22
C MET A 374 -19.37 -3.69 5.41
N THR A 375 -18.85 -2.59 4.87
CA THR A 375 -17.43 -2.23 5.01
C THR A 375 -17.06 -1.85 6.44
N VAL A 376 -17.94 -1.16 7.16
CA VAL A 376 -17.75 -0.82 8.58
C VAL A 376 -17.80 -2.07 9.44
N GLU A 377 -18.72 -2.99 9.16
CA GLU A 377 -18.82 -4.28 9.86
C GLU A 377 -17.59 -5.15 9.65
N LEU A 378 -17.07 -5.22 8.41
CA LEU A 378 -15.83 -5.93 8.12
C LEU A 378 -14.62 -5.30 8.82
N ALA A 379 -14.47 -3.98 8.74
CA ALA A 379 -13.38 -3.26 9.41
C ALA A 379 -13.45 -3.44 10.94
N GLY A 380 -14.65 -3.49 11.50
CA GLY A 380 -14.87 -3.80 12.91
C GLY A 380 -14.52 -5.23 13.28
N PHE A 381 -14.95 -6.21 12.46
CA PHE A 381 -14.58 -7.61 12.63
C PHE A 381 -13.06 -7.79 12.63
N MET A 382 -12.34 -7.11 11.74
CA MET A 382 -10.87 -7.12 11.71
C MET A 382 -10.27 -6.63 13.03
N GLY A 383 -10.78 -5.54 13.61
CA GLY A 383 -10.32 -5.02 14.90
C GLY A 383 -10.53 -6.00 16.06
N LEU A 384 -11.69 -6.67 16.09
CA LEU A 384 -12.05 -7.63 17.14
C LEU A 384 -11.29 -8.96 17.03
N PHE A 385 -11.02 -9.40 15.80
CA PHE A 385 -10.22 -10.59 15.52
C PHE A 385 -8.70 -10.33 15.69
N GLY A 386 -8.31 -9.12 16.10
CA GLY A 386 -6.91 -8.75 16.32
C GLY A 386 -6.09 -8.68 15.02
N VAL A 387 -6.74 -8.37 13.90
CA VAL A 387 -6.07 -8.08 12.61
C VAL A 387 -5.67 -6.61 12.62
N LYS A 388 -4.36 -6.34 12.62
CA LYS A 388 -3.84 -4.97 12.64
C LYS A 388 -4.12 -4.27 11.30
N MET A 389 -4.49 -3.00 11.33
CA MET A 389 -4.75 -2.21 10.14
C MET A 389 -3.43 -1.82 9.45
N ASN A 390 -3.25 -2.34 8.24
CA ASN A 390 -2.11 -2.07 7.36
C ASN A 390 -2.58 -1.73 5.93
N PRO A 391 -1.70 -1.24 5.05
CA PRO A 391 -2.06 -0.91 3.66
C PRO A 391 -2.66 -2.08 2.88
N ILE A 392 -2.24 -3.31 3.14
CA ILE A 392 -2.77 -4.52 2.47
C ILE A 392 -4.23 -4.76 2.89
N SER A 393 -4.50 -4.69 4.19
CA SER A 393 -5.84 -4.82 4.75
C SER A 393 -6.77 -3.65 4.36
N ALA A 394 -6.21 -2.46 4.15
CA ALA A 394 -6.93 -1.30 3.61
C ALA A 394 -7.38 -1.55 2.16
N VAL A 395 -6.53 -2.17 1.33
CA VAL A 395 -6.92 -2.62 -0.01
C VAL A 395 -8.02 -3.69 0.06
N THR A 396 -7.94 -4.63 1.00
CA THR A 396 -9.01 -5.62 1.21
C THR A 396 -10.35 -4.97 1.55
N LEU A 397 -10.37 -3.93 2.40
CA LEU A 397 -11.58 -3.15 2.68
C LEU A 397 -12.11 -2.41 1.45
N ILE A 398 -11.23 -1.91 0.58
CA ILE A 398 -11.62 -1.31 -0.70
C ILE A 398 -12.24 -2.37 -1.62
N THR A 399 -11.64 -3.56 -1.72
CA THR A 399 -12.18 -4.68 -2.49
C THR A 399 -13.53 -5.15 -1.95
N ALA A 400 -13.73 -5.09 -0.63
CA ALA A 400 -15.00 -5.40 0.02
C ALA A 400 -16.17 -4.55 -0.48
N VAL A 401 -15.94 -3.27 -0.80
CA VAL A 401 -16.96 -2.40 -1.43
C VAL A 401 -17.41 -3.01 -2.77
N GLY A 402 -16.47 -3.44 -3.60
CA GLY A 402 -16.77 -4.03 -4.92
C GLY A 402 -17.51 -5.36 -4.82
N ILE A 403 -17.04 -6.27 -3.96
CA ILE A 403 -17.69 -7.58 -3.74
C ILE A 403 -19.08 -7.39 -3.09
N GLY A 404 -19.25 -6.42 -2.19
CA GLY A 404 -20.54 -6.10 -1.58
C GLY A 404 -21.62 -5.65 -2.58
N VAL A 405 -21.23 -5.00 -3.67
CA VAL A 405 -22.15 -4.60 -4.75
C VAL A 405 -22.75 -5.82 -5.46
N GLU A 406 -21.97 -6.90 -5.63
CA GLU A 406 -22.45 -8.14 -6.25
C GLU A 406 -23.64 -8.73 -5.46
N PHE A 407 -23.54 -8.77 -4.13
CA PHE A 407 -24.59 -9.32 -3.27
C PHE A 407 -25.85 -8.46 -3.20
N THR A 408 -25.77 -7.17 -3.51
CA THR A 408 -26.87 -6.20 -3.30
C THR A 408 -27.55 -5.76 -4.60
N ALA A 409 -26.78 -5.55 -5.68
CA ALA A 409 -27.32 -5.01 -6.92
C ALA A 409 -28.32 -5.95 -7.61
N HIS A 410 -28.05 -7.26 -7.63
CA HIS A 410 -28.97 -8.25 -8.23
C HIS A 410 -30.32 -8.29 -7.51
N VAL A 411 -30.31 -8.22 -6.17
CA VAL A 411 -31.50 -8.21 -5.33
C VAL A 411 -32.31 -6.92 -5.58
N VAL A 412 -31.66 -5.75 -5.57
CA VAL A 412 -32.35 -4.47 -5.85
C VAL A 412 -32.97 -4.44 -7.25
N LEU A 413 -32.25 -4.93 -8.27
CA LEU A 413 -32.78 -4.99 -9.64
C LEU A 413 -34.00 -5.92 -9.74
N ALA A 414 -33.96 -7.09 -9.10
CA ALA A 414 -35.11 -8.00 -9.05
C ALA A 414 -36.30 -7.41 -8.29
N PHE A 415 -36.05 -6.61 -7.25
CA PHE A 415 -37.11 -5.89 -6.53
C PHE A 415 -37.76 -4.80 -7.40
N LEU A 416 -36.96 -4.06 -8.17
CA LEU A 416 -37.44 -3.02 -9.07
C LEU A 416 -38.30 -3.55 -10.22
N THR A 417 -37.94 -4.72 -10.74
CA THR A 417 -38.65 -5.37 -11.86
C THR A 417 -39.85 -6.21 -11.41
N SER A 418 -39.98 -6.51 -10.11
CA SER A 418 -41.12 -7.24 -9.55
C SER A 418 -42.35 -6.33 -9.41
N LEU A 419 -43.54 -6.92 -9.63
CA LEU A 419 -44.84 -6.25 -9.53
C LEU A 419 -45.51 -6.51 -8.17
N GLY A 420 -46.45 -5.65 -7.79
CA GLY A 420 -47.29 -5.81 -6.61
C GLY A 420 -46.92 -4.86 -5.46
N THR A 421 -47.41 -5.19 -4.26
CA THR A 421 -47.10 -4.44 -3.04
C THR A 421 -45.62 -4.59 -2.67
N ARG A 422 -45.08 -3.70 -1.80
CA ARG A 422 -43.67 -3.77 -1.37
C ARG A 422 -43.30 -5.15 -0.78
N ASP A 423 -44.23 -5.79 -0.08
CA ASP A 423 -44.01 -7.13 0.49
C ASP A 423 -44.04 -8.22 -0.57
N GLU A 424 -44.96 -8.17 -1.53
CA GLU A 424 -44.99 -9.13 -2.64
C GLU A 424 -43.75 -9.00 -3.53
N ARG A 425 -43.28 -7.77 -3.76
CA ARG A 425 -42.05 -7.49 -4.51
C ARG A 425 -40.82 -8.01 -3.79
N MET A 426 -40.76 -7.91 -2.46
CA MET A 426 -39.69 -8.50 -1.66
C MET A 426 -39.67 -10.03 -1.79
N VAL A 427 -40.86 -10.67 -1.75
CA VAL A 427 -40.97 -12.13 -1.92
C VAL A 427 -40.55 -12.56 -3.33
N SER A 428 -41.06 -11.90 -4.36
CA SER A 428 -40.72 -12.17 -5.77
C SER A 428 -39.23 -11.98 -6.06
N CYS A 429 -38.63 -10.91 -5.51
CA CYS A 429 -37.20 -10.65 -5.61
C CYS A 429 -36.36 -11.79 -5.00
N LEU A 430 -36.69 -12.21 -3.78
CA LEU A 430 -35.99 -13.31 -3.11
C LEU A 430 -36.18 -14.63 -3.85
N ASP A 431 -37.37 -14.90 -4.37
CA ASP A 431 -37.67 -16.12 -5.14
C ASP A 431 -36.70 -16.29 -6.32
N HIS A 432 -36.46 -15.21 -7.05
CA HIS A 432 -35.57 -15.23 -8.21
C HIS A 432 -34.07 -15.16 -7.84
N MET A 433 -33.68 -14.36 -6.85
CA MET A 433 -32.27 -14.01 -6.62
C MET A 433 -31.60 -14.78 -5.48
N PHE A 434 -32.33 -15.44 -4.59
CA PHE A 434 -31.74 -16.11 -3.43
C PHE A 434 -30.77 -17.22 -3.82
N VAL A 435 -31.16 -18.10 -4.74
CA VAL A 435 -30.35 -19.24 -5.18
C VAL A 435 -29.07 -18.79 -5.93
N PRO A 436 -29.14 -17.90 -6.94
CA PRO A 436 -27.95 -17.39 -7.61
C PRO A 436 -26.96 -16.69 -6.67
N VAL A 437 -27.44 -15.84 -5.75
CA VAL A 437 -26.57 -15.07 -4.85
C VAL A 437 -25.88 -15.97 -3.82
N ILE A 438 -26.58 -16.96 -3.26
CA ILE A 438 -25.95 -17.96 -2.37
C ILE A 438 -24.90 -18.78 -3.11
N HIS A 439 -25.17 -19.21 -4.35
CA HIS A 439 -24.17 -19.93 -5.15
C HIS A 439 -22.97 -19.05 -5.51
N GLY A 440 -23.17 -17.77 -5.81
CA GLY A 440 -22.10 -16.80 -6.00
C GLY A 440 -21.21 -16.66 -4.75
N GLY A 441 -21.82 -16.44 -3.58
CA GLY A 441 -21.11 -16.39 -2.30
C GLY A 441 -20.38 -17.69 -1.95
N LEU A 442 -21.00 -18.85 -2.18
CA LEU A 442 -20.35 -20.13 -1.91
C LEU A 442 -19.18 -20.40 -2.87
N SER A 443 -19.27 -19.96 -4.13
CA SER A 443 -18.20 -20.10 -5.11
C SER A 443 -16.97 -19.26 -4.75
N THR A 444 -17.19 -18.02 -4.27
CA THR A 444 -16.10 -17.15 -3.80
C THR A 444 -15.45 -17.73 -2.54
N LEU A 445 -16.25 -18.21 -1.58
CA LEU A 445 -15.73 -18.91 -0.40
C LEU A 445 -14.89 -20.12 -0.78
N LEU A 446 -15.36 -20.96 -1.71
CA LEU A 446 -14.63 -22.15 -2.17
C LEU A 446 -13.30 -21.78 -2.84
N GLY A 447 -13.24 -20.67 -3.58
CA GLY A 447 -11.99 -20.16 -4.14
C GLY A 447 -11.00 -19.70 -3.06
N ILE A 448 -11.49 -19.03 -2.01
CA ILE A 448 -10.68 -18.50 -0.91
C ILE A 448 -10.21 -19.60 0.04
N VAL A 449 -10.95 -20.72 0.18
CA VAL A 449 -10.61 -21.84 1.07
C VAL A 449 -9.21 -22.42 0.81
N MET A 450 -8.70 -22.36 -0.43
CA MET A 450 -7.34 -22.81 -0.73
C MET A 450 -6.26 -22.01 0.03
N LEU A 451 -6.54 -20.75 0.39
CA LEU A 451 -5.61 -19.91 1.18
C LEU A 451 -5.51 -20.36 2.64
N ALA A 452 -6.48 -21.12 3.16
CA ALA A 452 -6.44 -21.65 4.53
C ALA A 452 -5.32 -22.68 4.73
N PHE A 453 -4.85 -23.31 3.65
CA PHE A 453 -3.77 -24.30 3.69
C PHE A 453 -2.38 -23.68 3.49
N SER A 454 -2.25 -22.35 3.61
CA SER A 454 -0.97 -21.67 3.53
C SER A 454 -0.17 -21.86 4.82
N GLU A 455 1.15 -22.07 4.69
CA GLU A 455 2.09 -22.12 5.82
C GLU A 455 2.35 -20.74 6.45
N PHE A 456 1.92 -19.66 5.78
CA PHE A 456 2.11 -18.29 6.26
C PHE A 456 0.88 -17.81 7.02
N ASP A 457 1.02 -17.59 8.32
CA ASP A 457 -0.03 -17.00 9.17
C ASP A 457 -0.53 -15.67 8.65
N PHE A 458 0.35 -14.87 8.04
CA PHE A 458 -0.01 -13.66 7.34
C PHE A 458 -1.11 -13.90 6.30
N VAL A 459 -0.97 -14.93 5.46
CA VAL A 459 -1.92 -15.24 4.39
C VAL A 459 -3.24 -15.72 4.99
N VAL A 460 -3.19 -16.63 5.96
CA VAL A 460 -4.38 -17.20 6.60
C VAL A 460 -5.17 -16.10 7.33
N LYS A 461 -4.49 -15.26 8.12
CA LYS A 461 -5.12 -14.24 8.96
C LYS A 461 -5.63 -13.03 8.16
N TYR A 462 -4.82 -12.48 7.25
CA TYR A 462 -5.16 -11.24 6.54
C TYR A 462 -6.00 -11.46 5.28
N PHE A 463 -5.87 -12.62 4.63
CA PHE A 463 -6.64 -12.92 3.42
C PHE A 463 -7.75 -13.93 3.70
N PHE A 464 -7.45 -15.15 4.16
CA PHE A 464 -8.48 -16.18 4.31
C PHE A 464 -9.58 -15.78 5.31
N VAL A 465 -9.21 -15.37 6.53
CA VAL A 465 -10.19 -14.98 7.56
C VAL A 465 -10.99 -13.74 7.17
N VAL A 466 -10.31 -12.67 6.72
CA VAL A 466 -10.96 -11.40 6.37
C VAL A 466 -11.87 -11.56 5.15
N MET A 467 -11.43 -12.25 4.11
CA MET A 467 -12.25 -12.46 2.90
C MET A 467 -13.41 -13.44 3.16
N SER A 468 -13.22 -14.45 4.02
CA SER A 468 -14.33 -15.33 4.42
C SER A 468 -15.39 -14.56 5.23
N ALA A 469 -14.95 -13.71 6.15
CA ALA A 469 -15.85 -12.83 6.92
C ALA A 469 -16.61 -11.86 5.99
N LEU A 470 -15.94 -11.28 4.99
CA LEU A 470 -16.57 -10.46 3.95
C LEU A 470 -17.71 -11.19 3.25
N VAL A 471 -17.49 -12.43 2.80
CA VAL A 471 -18.53 -13.22 2.12
C VAL A 471 -19.71 -13.49 3.06
N ILE A 472 -19.46 -13.88 4.31
CA ILE A 472 -20.53 -14.17 5.28
C ILE A 472 -21.33 -12.91 5.61
N ILE A 473 -20.67 -11.80 5.93
CA ILE A 473 -21.29 -10.51 6.20
C ILE A 473 -22.06 -10.02 4.96
N GLY A 474 -21.47 -10.17 3.78
CA GLY A 474 -22.06 -9.83 2.49
C GLY A 474 -23.37 -10.59 2.21
N LEU A 475 -23.39 -11.91 2.45
CA LEU A 475 -24.59 -12.73 2.30
C LEU A 475 -25.67 -12.37 3.32
N ILE A 476 -25.32 -12.15 4.59
CA ILE A 476 -26.27 -11.75 5.64
C ILE A 476 -26.90 -10.40 5.28
N ASN A 477 -26.11 -9.40 4.94
CA ASN A 477 -26.63 -8.08 4.64
C ASN A 477 -27.34 -8.00 3.28
N GLY A 478 -26.87 -8.74 2.27
CA GLY A 478 -27.47 -8.79 0.94
C GLY A 478 -28.80 -9.54 0.89
N LEU A 479 -28.95 -10.64 1.63
CA LEU A 479 -30.14 -11.50 1.58
C LEU A 479 -31.10 -11.35 2.77
N ALA A 480 -30.67 -10.80 3.90
CA ALA A 480 -31.54 -10.56 5.06
C ALA A 480 -31.84 -9.06 5.25
N LEU A 481 -30.81 -8.21 5.41
CA LEU A 481 -31.01 -6.79 5.70
C LEU A 481 -31.64 -6.03 4.52
N LEU A 482 -31.09 -6.20 3.32
CA LEU A 482 -31.52 -5.47 2.12
C LEU A 482 -33.00 -5.72 1.76
N PRO A 483 -33.52 -6.96 1.66
CA PRO A 483 -34.93 -7.19 1.32
C PRO A 483 -35.91 -6.63 2.36
N VAL A 484 -35.54 -6.65 3.65
CA VAL A 484 -36.34 -6.04 4.73
C VAL A 484 -36.36 -4.52 4.60
N LEU A 485 -35.21 -3.90 4.29
CA LEU A 485 -35.12 -2.47 4.07
C LEU A 485 -35.92 -2.02 2.83
N LEU A 486 -35.86 -2.79 1.74
CA LEU A 486 -36.65 -2.56 0.53
C LEU A 486 -38.17 -2.73 0.76
N SER A 487 -38.58 -3.67 1.61
CA SER A 487 -39.99 -3.84 1.98
C SER A 487 -40.54 -2.61 2.72
N LEU A 488 -39.73 -1.97 3.57
CA LEU A 488 -40.16 -0.82 4.38
C LEU A 488 -40.04 0.51 3.63
N ILE A 489 -38.90 0.75 2.98
CA ILE A 489 -38.47 2.05 2.45
C ILE A 489 -38.25 1.99 0.92
N GLY A 490 -38.57 0.87 0.27
CA GLY A 490 -38.29 0.68 -1.15
C GLY A 490 -39.04 1.64 -2.10
N PRO A 491 -38.45 1.90 -3.28
CA PRO A 491 -39.03 2.80 -4.29
C PRO A 491 -40.40 2.31 -4.78
N PRO A 492 -41.26 3.23 -5.26
CA PRO A 492 -42.56 2.85 -5.83
C PRO A 492 -42.39 1.92 -7.04
N CYS A 493 -43.44 1.17 -7.36
CA CYS A 493 -43.45 0.28 -8.53
C CYS A 493 -43.48 1.12 -9.81
N GLU A 494 -42.66 0.77 -10.80
CA GLU A 494 -42.63 1.48 -12.10
C GLU A 494 -43.91 1.21 -12.91
N ILE A 495 -44.47 0.01 -12.78
CA ILE A 495 -45.67 -0.42 -13.49
C ILE A 495 -46.74 -0.75 -12.46
N THR A 496 -47.79 0.07 -12.37
CA THR A 496 -49.00 -0.24 -11.61
C THR A 496 -50.09 -0.67 -12.58
N PRO A 497 -50.66 -1.89 -12.46
CA PRO A 497 -51.81 -2.28 -13.29
C PRO A 497 -52.98 -1.32 -13.03
N PHE A 498 -53.65 -0.90 -14.10
CA PHE A 498 -54.75 0.07 -14.05
C PHE A 498 -56.03 -0.54 -13.43
N ASP A 499 -56.19 -1.86 -13.55
CA ASP A 499 -57.16 -2.64 -12.78
C ASP A 499 -56.50 -3.04 -11.46
N GLY A 500 -57.09 -2.65 -10.33
CA GLY A 500 -56.59 -2.90 -8.98
C GLY A 500 -56.53 -4.37 -8.53
N ASP A 501 -56.52 -5.33 -9.45
CA ASP A 501 -56.26 -6.73 -9.19
C ASP A 501 -54.75 -6.99 -9.24
N GLY A 502 -54.16 -7.26 -8.07
CA GLY A 502 -52.74 -7.56 -7.87
C GLY A 502 -52.25 -8.88 -8.50
N THR A 503 -52.90 -9.39 -9.54
CA THR A 503 -52.45 -10.58 -10.25
C THR A 503 -51.50 -10.21 -11.38
N GLN A 504 -50.29 -10.76 -11.25
CA GLN A 504 -49.22 -10.89 -12.25
C GLN A 504 -49.67 -10.60 -13.68
N LEU A 505 -48.99 -9.66 -14.36
CA LEU A 505 -48.99 -9.61 -15.82
C LEU A 505 -48.65 -11.01 -16.32
N ALA A 506 -49.62 -11.69 -16.92
CA ALA A 506 -49.44 -13.05 -17.41
C ALA A 506 -48.24 -13.05 -18.38
N CYS A 507 -47.26 -13.93 -18.14
CA CYS A 507 -46.27 -14.23 -19.17
C CYS A 507 -47.01 -14.53 -20.49
N PRO A 508 -46.53 -14.04 -21.64
CA PRO A 508 -47.12 -14.45 -22.91
C PRO A 508 -47.06 -15.98 -22.97
N LEU A 509 -48.24 -16.61 -23.05
CA LEU A 509 -48.39 -18.05 -23.17
C LEU A 509 -47.45 -18.56 -24.27
N SER A 510 -46.44 -19.33 -23.87
CA SER A 510 -45.60 -20.08 -24.80
C SER A 510 -46.52 -20.99 -25.61
N LYS A 511 -46.74 -20.67 -26.88
CA LYS A 511 -47.44 -21.55 -27.84
C LYS A 511 -46.62 -22.83 -28.00
N ARG A 512 -46.86 -23.82 -27.15
CA ARG A 512 -46.46 -25.20 -27.43
C ARG A 512 -47.51 -26.17 -26.89
N HIS A 513 -48.07 -26.90 -27.85
CA HIS A 513 -49.04 -28.00 -27.76
C HIS A 513 -50.51 -27.66 -27.49
N SER A 514 -51.26 -27.46 -28.58
CA SER A 514 -52.45 -28.28 -28.83
C SER A 514 -52.49 -28.69 -30.31
N SER A 515 -52.16 -29.96 -30.56
CA SER A 515 -52.42 -30.62 -31.84
C SER A 515 -53.88 -31.07 -31.91
N SER A 516 -54.41 -31.08 -33.14
CA SER A 516 -55.52 -31.91 -33.66
C SER A 516 -56.92 -31.77 -33.03
N ASN A 517 -57.85 -31.12 -33.74
CA ASN A 517 -58.94 -31.79 -34.48
C ASN A 517 -59.96 -30.81 -35.08
N SER A 518 -60.54 -31.24 -36.22
CA SER A 518 -61.78 -30.79 -36.89
C SER A 518 -61.86 -29.33 -37.39
N SER A 519 -61.79 -29.03 -38.68
CA SER A 519 -62.74 -29.26 -39.79
C SER A 519 -63.96 -28.33 -39.83
N ASN A 520 -64.14 -27.71 -41.01
CA ASN A 520 -65.33 -27.11 -41.61
C ASN A 520 -65.64 -25.60 -41.45
N SER A 521 -65.53 -24.94 -42.62
CA SER A 521 -66.59 -24.19 -43.32
C SER A 521 -67.10 -22.87 -42.72
N GLY A 522 -66.75 -21.77 -43.41
CA GLY A 522 -67.76 -20.99 -44.12
C GLY A 522 -68.10 -19.58 -43.59
N ARG A 523 -67.92 -18.61 -44.51
CA ARG A 523 -68.64 -17.32 -44.68
C ARG A 523 -68.30 -16.13 -43.75
N SER A 524 -67.56 -15.19 -44.35
CA SER A 524 -67.81 -13.74 -44.47
C SER A 524 -69.04 -13.19 -43.72
N SER A 525 -68.98 -12.05 -43.00
CA SER A 525 -68.74 -10.71 -43.58
C SER A 525 -68.68 -9.59 -42.54
N VAL A 526 -67.75 -8.61 -42.74
CA VAL A 526 -67.96 -7.13 -42.70
C VAL A 526 -68.21 -6.51 -41.30
N VAL A 527 -67.41 -5.54 -40.78
CA VAL A 527 -67.12 -4.18 -41.27
C VAL A 527 -65.75 -3.66 -40.75
N ASN A 528 -64.97 -3.07 -41.64
CA ASN A 528 -63.82 -2.15 -41.46
C ASN A 528 -64.24 -0.78 -42.07
N PRO A 529 -63.45 0.33 -42.19
CA PRO A 529 -62.18 0.80 -41.59
C PRO A 529 -62.18 2.34 -41.27
N PHE A 530 -61.06 2.93 -40.79
CA PHE A 530 -60.55 4.22 -41.32
C PHE A 530 -59.08 4.48 -40.95
N MET A 531 -58.22 4.56 -41.99
CA MET A 531 -56.85 5.09 -41.99
C MET A 531 -56.89 6.55 -42.46
N ILE A 532 -55.97 7.39 -41.98
CA ILE A 532 -55.61 8.67 -42.63
C ILE A 532 -54.16 8.57 -43.13
N ALA A 533 -53.97 9.09 -44.35
CA ALA A 533 -52.88 8.84 -45.28
C ALA A 533 -51.69 9.82 -45.18
N LEU A 534 -50.55 9.37 -45.69
CA LEU A 534 -49.45 10.17 -46.25
C LEU A 534 -49.64 10.33 -47.78
N PRO A 535 -49.10 11.37 -48.44
CA PRO A 535 -49.01 11.47 -49.89
C PRO A 535 -47.68 10.92 -50.47
N PRO A 536 -47.60 10.70 -51.81
CA PRO A 536 -46.87 9.61 -52.48
C PRO A 536 -45.56 10.11 -53.14
N ASP A 537 -44.74 9.39 -53.91
CA ASP A 537 -44.90 8.20 -54.75
C ASP A 537 -43.50 7.66 -55.17
N SER A 538 -43.49 6.41 -55.65
CA SER A 538 -42.52 5.80 -56.59
C SER A 538 -41.00 5.96 -56.40
N ASP A 539 -40.26 4.87 -56.18
CA ASP A 539 -39.88 4.00 -57.30
C ASP A 539 -39.23 2.66 -56.89
N MET A 540 -39.28 1.75 -57.86
CA MET A 540 -39.23 0.29 -57.81
C MET A 540 -37.95 -0.44 -57.35
N LYS A 541 -38.23 -1.64 -56.80
CA LYS A 541 -37.64 -2.98 -57.08
C LYS A 541 -36.46 -3.50 -56.24
N LYS A 542 -36.87 -4.34 -55.28
CA LYS A 542 -36.59 -5.79 -55.16
C LYS A 542 -35.13 -6.26 -55.24
N GLN A 543 -34.57 -6.41 -54.05
CA GLN A 543 -33.63 -7.47 -53.69
C GLN A 543 -34.33 -8.83 -53.69
N LYS A 544 -33.69 -9.86 -54.24
CA LYS A 544 -33.91 -11.26 -53.90
C LYS A 544 -32.56 -11.88 -53.59
N VAL A 545 -32.40 -12.35 -52.35
CA VAL A 545 -31.28 -13.15 -51.88
C VAL A 545 -31.80 -14.57 -51.76
N ASP A 546 -31.23 -15.51 -52.50
CA ASP A 546 -31.40 -16.94 -52.26
C ASP A 546 -30.00 -17.56 -52.06
N ALA A 547 -29.71 -17.77 -50.78
CA ALA A 547 -29.21 -18.98 -50.14
C ALA A 547 -28.27 -19.99 -50.86
N LEU A 548 -27.22 -20.30 -50.10
CA LEU A 548 -26.76 -21.64 -49.68
C LEU A 548 -25.66 -22.39 -50.48
N ASN A 549 -24.60 -22.66 -49.71
CA ASN A 549 -23.77 -23.88 -49.65
C ASN A 549 -22.79 -24.21 -50.78
N GLY A 550 -21.52 -24.42 -50.37
CA GLY A 550 -20.54 -25.12 -51.19
C GLY A 550 -19.13 -25.08 -50.63
N HIS A 551 -18.77 -26.12 -49.90
CA HIS A 551 -17.46 -26.36 -49.30
C HIS A 551 -16.37 -26.66 -50.35
N LYS A 552 -15.12 -26.28 -50.01
CA LYS A 552 -13.83 -26.94 -50.30
C LYS A 552 -12.87 -26.34 -51.35
N THR A 553 -11.63 -26.24 -50.86
CA THR A 553 -10.33 -26.58 -51.46
C THR A 553 -9.58 -25.57 -52.34
N SER A 554 -8.48 -25.11 -51.75
CA SER A 554 -7.09 -25.34 -52.20
C SER A 554 -6.43 -24.31 -53.13
N GLN A 555 -5.15 -24.05 -52.78
CA GLN A 555 -4.02 -23.59 -53.59
C GLN A 555 -3.81 -22.08 -53.84
N ASN A 556 -2.84 -21.56 -53.08
CA ASN A 556 -1.81 -20.58 -53.48
C ASN A 556 -1.05 -21.08 -54.75
N PRO A 557 -0.25 -20.29 -55.54
CA PRO A 557 0.59 -19.16 -55.08
C PRO A 557 0.92 -17.99 -56.07
N ASN A 558 1.54 -16.95 -55.51
CA ASN A 558 2.70 -16.14 -55.99
C ASN A 558 2.66 -15.16 -57.20
N ASN A 559 3.32 -14.02 -56.93
CA ASN A 559 4.20 -13.17 -57.79
C ASN A 559 3.51 -12.22 -58.81
N ASN A 560 3.95 -10.98 -59.09
CA ASN A 560 5.17 -10.21 -58.79
C ASN A 560 4.92 -8.70 -59.11
N ASN A 561 5.63 -7.82 -58.39
CA ASN A 561 6.28 -6.56 -58.79
C ASN A 561 5.54 -5.44 -59.57
N ALA A 562 5.60 -4.20 -59.04
CA ALA A 562 6.44 -3.10 -59.59
C ALA A 562 6.29 -1.74 -58.84
N ALA A 563 7.46 -1.11 -58.59
CA ALA A 563 7.82 0.33 -58.57
C ALA A 563 7.02 1.33 -57.69
N SER A 564 7.57 1.90 -56.60
CA SER A 564 8.64 2.93 -56.46
C SER A 564 8.28 4.35 -56.96
N CYS A 565 8.17 5.33 -56.04
CA CYS A 565 9.02 6.54 -55.98
C CYS A 565 8.47 7.62 -55.03
N SER A 566 9.42 8.31 -54.41
CA SER A 566 9.32 9.30 -53.35
C SER A 566 9.38 10.75 -53.85
N SER A 567 9.08 11.65 -52.91
CA SER A 567 9.74 12.95 -52.62
C SER A 567 9.36 14.25 -53.35
N SER A 568 9.11 15.27 -52.50
CA SER A 568 9.47 16.73 -52.58
C SER A 568 8.77 17.60 -53.65
N SER A 569 8.45 18.89 -53.51
CA SER A 569 8.61 19.96 -52.49
C SER A 569 7.97 21.26 -53.05
N SER A 570 7.77 22.29 -52.20
CA SER A 570 7.55 23.75 -52.48
C SER A 570 6.13 24.17 -52.98
N THR A 571 5.49 25.30 -52.60
CA THR A 571 6.00 26.65 -52.27
C THR A 571 4.89 27.55 -51.63
N SER A 572 5.30 28.56 -50.84
CA SER A 572 4.68 29.92 -50.61
C SER A 572 3.27 30.07 -49.98
N SER A 573 2.89 31.02 -49.13
CA SER A 573 3.57 32.12 -48.38
C SER A 573 2.51 32.88 -47.54
N SER A 574 2.81 33.05 -46.23
CA SER A 574 2.75 34.30 -45.43
C SER A 574 1.43 35.06 -45.15
N GLU A 575 1.08 35.14 -43.85
CA GLU A 575 0.44 36.30 -43.17
C GLU A 575 0.79 36.29 -41.65
N ALA A 576 0.53 37.39 -40.95
CA ALA A 576 1.43 38.06 -40.00
C ALA A 576 1.23 37.85 -38.45
N SER A 577 2.36 37.88 -37.73
CA SER A 577 2.64 38.49 -36.38
C SER A 577 2.01 37.92 -35.07
N PRO A 578 2.49 38.27 -33.84
CA PRO A 578 3.71 37.73 -33.19
C PRO A 578 3.52 37.32 -31.70
N ASN A 579 4.51 36.58 -31.15
CA ASN A 579 4.99 36.53 -29.74
C ASN A 579 5.21 35.10 -29.22
N SER A 580 6.48 34.68 -29.07
CA SER A 580 6.95 33.91 -27.91
C SER A 580 8.47 33.70 -27.95
N SER A 581 9.07 33.88 -26.78
CA SER A 581 10.48 33.78 -26.46
C SER A 581 11.02 32.35 -26.49
N SER A 582 12.21 32.20 -27.06
CA SER A 582 13.02 30.98 -27.19
C SER A 582 13.55 30.44 -25.85
N SER A 583 13.49 29.12 -25.64
CA SER A 583 14.34 28.38 -24.70
C SER A 583 15.02 27.21 -25.44
N SER A 584 16.29 26.99 -25.12
CA SER A 584 17.27 26.14 -25.81
C SER A 584 17.21 24.65 -25.41
N PRO A 585 17.58 23.71 -26.31
CA PRO A 585 17.58 22.28 -26.03
C PRO A 585 18.95 21.86 -25.48
N THR A 586 19.13 21.92 -24.15
CA THR A 586 20.37 21.40 -23.52
C THR A 586 20.15 20.79 -22.14
N SER A 587 18.94 20.89 -21.56
CA SER A 587 18.60 20.32 -20.25
C SER A 587 18.27 18.83 -20.28
N ARG A 588 17.69 18.34 -21.39
CA ARG A 588 17.13 16.97 -21.46
C ARG A 588 18.17 15.83 -21.54
N SER A 589 19.40 16.12 -21.98
CA SER A 589 20.47 15.11 -22.03
C SER A 589 21.19 14.95 -20.68
N SER A 590 21.17 16.01 -19.87
CA SER A 590 21.82 16.07 -18.57
C SER A 590 21.01 15.37 -17.48
N GLU A 591 19.67 15.44 -17.57
CA GLU A 591 18.75 14.71 -16.67
C GLU A 591 18.78 13.19 -16.89
N ASN A 592 18.83 12.73 -18.15
CA ASN A 592 18.93 11.30 -18.44
C ASN A 592 20.28 10.70 -18.02
N LYS A 593 21.34 11.51 -18.00
CA LYS A 593 22.67 11.07 -17.54
C LYS A 593 22.72 10.95 -16.01
N ARG A 594 22.12 11.91 -15.29
CA ARG A 594 21.96 11.87 -13.82
C ARG A 594 21.09 10.70 -13.35
N GLN A 595 19.99 10.42 -14.03
CA GLN A 595 19.13 9.28 -13.67
C GLN A 595 19.78 7.90 -13.90
N ASN A 596 20.72 7.79 -14.84
CA ASN A 596 21.47 6.55 -15.04
C ASN A 596 22.60 6.40 -14.02
N GLU A 597 23.27 7.50 -13.64
CA GLU A 597 24.31 7.50 -12.60
C GLU A 597 23.72 7.20 -11.21
N GLU A 598 22.51 7.68 -10.90
CA GLU A 598 21.77 7.33 -9.66
C GLU A 598 21.37 5.85 -9.61
N LYS A 599 20.96 5.26 -10.74
CA LYS A 599 20.65 3.82 -10.83
C LYS A 599 21.89 2.95 -10.64
N GLU A 600 23.03 3.32 -11.23
CA GLU A 600 24.29 2.59 -11.04
C GLU A 600 24.80 2.66 -9.60
N GLN A 601 24.70 3.82 -8.92
CA GLN A 601 25.08 3.94 -7.52
C GLN A 601 24.17 3.12 -6.58
N GLN A 602 22.87 3.10 -6.86
CA GLN A 602 21.92 2.31 -6.08
C GLN A 602 22.14 0.80 -6.28
N GLN A 603 22.48 0.38 -7.49
CA GLN A 603 22.74 -1.02 -7.82
C GLN A 603 24.09 -1.52 -7.27
N THR A 604 25.10 -0.66 -7.23
CA THR A 604 26.40 -0.95 -6.60
C THR A 604 26.27 -1.05 -5.07
N THR A 605 25.42 -0.23 -4.47
CA THR A 605 25.13 -0.30 -3.03
C THR A 605 24.44 -1.62 -2.69
N ILE A 606 23.42 -2.02 -3.46
CA ILE A 606 22.73 -3.30 -3.27
C ILE A 606 23.68 -4.49 -3.45
N HIS A 607 24.58 -4.44 -4.44
CA HIS A 607 25.59 -5.48 -4.67
C HIS A 607 26.54 -5.64 -3.46
N ASN A 608 27.08 -4.52 -2.94
CA ASN A 608 27.98 -4.55 -1.79
C ASN A 608 27.30 -5.05 -0.51
N TYR A 609 26.01 -4.76 -0.32
CA TYR A 609 25.22 -5.31 0.78
C TYR A 609 24.97 -6.83 0.63
N HIS A 610 24.74 -7.31 -0.59
CA HIS A 610 24.55 -8.73 -0.85
C HIS A 610 25.85 -9.54 -0.66
N GLU A 611 27.00 -8.94 -0.99
CA GLU A 611 28.33 -9.49 -0.74
C GLU A 611 28.67 -9.54 0.77
N SER A 612 28.22 -8.53 1.52
CA SER A 612 28.35 -8.48 2.99
C SER A 612 27.47 -9.53 3.69
N LEU A 613 26.27 -9.79 3.17
CA LEU A 613 25.36 -10.82 3.70
C LEU A 613 25.80 -12.24 3.35
N SER A 614 26.36 -12.45 2.15
CA SER A 614 26.91 -13.75 1.74
C SER A 614 28.18 -14.10 2.50
N THR A 615 29.07 -13.14 2.76
CA THR A 615 30.23 -13.34 3.63
C THR A 615 29.85 -13.63 5.09
N LEU A 616 28.79 -13.02 5.62
CA LEU A 616 28.23 -13.37 6.93
C LEU A 616 27.58 -14.77 6.94
N TYR A 617 26.94 -15.19 5.85
CA TYR A 617 26.35 -16.53 5.71
C TYR A 617 27.42 -17.62 5.60
N GLU A 618 28.50 -17.38 4.85
CA GLU A 618 29.68 -18.24 4.76
C GLU A 618 30.45 -18.33 6.09
N ALA A 619 30.51 -17.24 6.86
CA ALA A 619 31.08 -17.25 8.21
C ALA A 619 30.23 -18.08 9.20
N SER A 620 28.90 -18.06 9.07
CA SER A 620 27.98 -18.85 9.91
C SER A 620 27.97 -20.35 9.57
N THR A 621 28.13 -20.70 8.29
CA THR A 621 28.19 -22.10 7.84
C THR A 621 29.52 -22.75 8.22
N ASN A 622 30.63 -22.02 8.13
CA ASN A 622 31.94 -22.50 8.58
C ASN A 622 32.03 -22.70 10.11
N THR A 623 31.24 -21.97 10.91
CA THR A 623 31.16 -22.19 12.36
C THR A 623 30.31 -23.41 12.71
N SER A 624 29.22 -23.66 11.98
CA SER A 624 28.42 -24.90 12.15
C SER A 624 29.17 -26.18 11.78
N GLY A 625 29.98 -26.16 10.71
CA GLY A 625 30.82 -27.31 10.32
C GLY A 625 32.03 -27.56 11.25
N ALA A 626 32.44 -26.56 12.03
CA ALA A 626 33.44 -26.70 13.07
C ALA A 626 32.87 -27.33 14.35
N GLU A 627 31.62 -27.02 14.72
CA GLU A 627 30.93 -27.65 15.86
C GLU A 627 30.59 -29.13 15.59
N GLU A 628 30.27 -29.50 14.35
CA GLU A 628 30.00 -30.89 13.97
C GLU A 628 31.27 -31.76 14.05
N ASN A 629 32.42 -31.24 13.61
CA ASN A 629 33.73 -31.91 13.72
C ASN A 629 34.23 -32.04 15.16
N ILE A 630 33.90 -31.09 16.04
CA ILE A 630 34.26 -31.16 17.47
C ILE A 630 33.38 -32.21 18.17
N ASN A 631 32.08 -32.28 17.86
CA ASN A 631 31.18 -33.29 18.42
C ASN A 631 31.50 -34.72 17.91
N GLU A 632 31.98 -34.88 16.67
CA GLU A 632 32.45 -36.17 16.16
C GLU A 632 33.76 -36.63 16.84
N LYS A 633 34.68 -35.70 17.11
CA LYS A 633 35.92 -35.97 17.88
C LYS A 633 35.66 -36.31 19.34
N ILE A 634 34.66 -35.69 19.97
CA ILE A 634 34.25 -36.01 21.36
C ILE A 634 33.56 -37.39 21.43
N LYS A 635 32.84 -37.81 20.39
CA LYS A 635 32.27 -39.17 20.31
C LYS A 635 33.31 -40.27 20.08
N THR A 636 34.40 -39.98 19.37
CA THR A 636 35.47 -40.97 19.14
C THR A 636 36.43 -41.12 20.32
N GLN A 637 36.53 -40.12 21.22
CA GLN A 637 37.37 -40.21 22.42
C GLN A 637 36.70 -40.95 23.60
N ASN A 638 35.38 -41.14 23.58
CA ASN A 638 34.63 -41.84 24.64
C ASN A 638 34.38 -43.33 24.35
N ASN A 639 35.03 -43.91 23.32
CA ASN A 639 34.86 -45.31 22.91
C ASN A 639 36.20 -46.07 22.77
N ILE A 640 37.21 -45.71 23.57
CA ILE A 640 38.44 -46.51 23.80
C ILE A 640 38.55 -46.84 25.28
#